data_AF-A0A5S4F5X1-F1
#
_entry.id   AF-A0A5S4F5X1-F1
#
_cell.length_a   1.000
_cell.length_b   1.000
_cell.length_c   1.000
_cell.angle_alpha   90.00
_cell.angle_beta   90.00
_cell.angle_gamma   90.00
#
_symmetry.space_group_name_H-M   'P 1'
#
loop_
_entity.id
_entity.type
_entity.pdbx_description
1 polymer ?
#
loop_
_entity_poly.entity_id
_entity_poly.type
_entity_poly.pdbx_seq_one_letter_code
_entity_poly.pdbx_strand_id
1 'polypeptide(L)' 'MPQAKITAWVISAEAAGKTNVKLAEFGGFQRDRQALAQWLARFAFEFV' A
#
# COMPACT_ATOMS: atom_id res chain seq x y z
N MET A 1 12.11 -4.40 -21.97
CA MET A 1 11.23 -3.22 -21.96
C MET A 1 10.94 -2.84 -20.52
N PRO A 2 10.97 -1.56 -20.12
CA PRO A 2 10.62 -1.15 -18.76
C PRO A 2 9.17 -1.52 -18.49
N GLN A 3 8.91 -2.27 -17.42
CA GLN A 3 7.56 -2.61 -17.00
C GLN A 3 7.09 -1.60 -15.95
N ALA A 4 5.92 -1.02 -16.16
CA ALA A 4 5.32 -0.13 -15.17
C ALA A 4 5.10 -0.90 -13.86
N LYS A 5 5.54 -0.29 -12.76
CA LYS A 5 5.37 -0.78 -11.39
C LYS A 5 4.52 0.20 -10.60
N ILE A 6 3.79 -0.33 -9.63
CA ILE A 6 3.07 0.46 -8.63
C ILE A 6 3.84 0.32 -7.31
N THR A 7 4.17 1.45 -6.69
CA THR A 7 4.76 1.49 -5.35
C THR A 7 3.76 2.16 -4.43
N ALA A 8 3.36 1.45 -3.36
CA ALA A 8 2.37 1.94 -2.40
C ALA A 8 2.98 2.07 -1.00
N TRP A 9 2.58 3.13 -0.31
CA TRP A 9 2.97 3.41 1.06
C TRP A 9 1.73 3.51 1.93
N VAL A 10 1.73 2.82 3.06
CA VAL A 10 0.73 2.99 4.13
C VAL A 10 1.43 3.62 5.31
N ILE A 11 0.97 4.80 5.70
CA ILE A 11 1.48 5.56 6.84
C ILE A 11 0.33 5.68 7.84
N SER A 12 0.51 5.17 9.04
CA SER A 12 -0.49 5.25 10.10
C SER A 12 0.11 5.74 11.40
N ALA A 13 -0.67 6.50 12.16
CA ALA A 13 -0.31 6.85 13.54
C ALA A 13 -0.57 5.64 14.45
N GLU A 14 0.35 5.37 15.36
CA GLU A 14 0.20 4.43 16.46
C GLU A 14 0.02 5.18 17.79
N ALA A 15 -0.51 4.48 18.79
CA ALA A 15 -0.53 4.99 20.16
C ALA A 15 0.88 5.37 20.63
N ALA A 16 0.97 6.41 21.47
CA ALA A 16 2.21 7.02 21.93
C ALA A 16 3.03 7.80 20.87
N GLY A 17 2.37 8.27 19.79
CA GLY A 17 2.99 9.21 18.84
C GLY A 17 4.02 8.57 17.91
N LYS A 18 3.99 7.25 17.76
CA LYS A 18 4.82 6.54 16.79
C LYS A 18 4.13 6.52 15.42
N THR A 19 4.92 6.50 14.36
CA THR A 19 4.42 6.36 12.99
C THR A 19 4.81 5.00 12.45
N ASN A 20 3.84 4.23 11.98
CA ASN A 20 4.10 2.99 11.25
C ASN A 20 4.12 3.30 9.76
N VAL A 21 5.13 2.77 9.06
CA VAL A 21 5.29 2.92 7.62
C VAL A 21 5.45 1.55 7.00
N LYS A 22 4.60 1.23 6.03
CA LYS A 22 4.65 -0.02 5.25
C LYS A 22 4.77 0.28 3.77
N LEU A 23 5.69 -0.41 3.11
CA LEU A 23 5.96 -0.31 1.68
C LEU A 23 5.60 -1.61 0.99
N ALA A 24 4.96 -1.52 -0.17
CA ALA A 24 4.76 -2.65 -1.08
C ALA A 24 4.98 -2.23 -2.54
N GLU A 25 5.63 -3.10 -3.29
CA GLU A 25 5.81 -2.96 -4.73
C GLU A 25 4.98 -4.01 -5.47
N PHE A 26 4.33 -3.59 -6.56
CA PHE A 26 3.56 -4.45 -7.46
C PHE A 26 4.09 -4.25 -8.89
N GLY A 27 4.38 -5.34 -9.61
CA GLY A 27 4.92 -5.28 -10.98
C GLY A 27 4.08 -6.05 -12.01
N GLY A 28 3.66 -5.38 -13.10
CA GLY A 28 2.58 -5.88 -13.97
C GLY A 28 1.23 -5.15 -13.82
N PHE A 29 1.23 -3.85 -14.11
CA PHE A 29 0.15 -2.84 -13.97
C PHE A 29 -1.32 -3.32 -13.90
N GLN A 30 -1.76 -4.29 -14.73
CA GLN A 30 -3.18 -4.70 -14.78
C GLN A 30 -3.55 -5.78 -13.75
N ARG A 31 -2.70 -6.78 -13.51
CA ARG A 31 -2.90 -7.79 -12.43
C ARG A 31 -2.62 -7.19 -11.05
N ASP A 32 -1.73 -6.22 -11.01
CA ASP A 32 -1.27 -5.61 -9.77
C ASP A 32 -2.28 -4.71 -9.09
N ARG A 33 -3.27 -4.17 -9.81
CA ARG A 33 -4.31 -3.36 -9.15
C ARG A 33 -5.16 -4.19 -8.20
N GLN A 34 -5.42 -5.46 -8.53
CA GLN A 34 -6.15 -6.36 -7.65
C GLN A 34 -5.29 -6.78 -6.45
N ALA A 35 -4.01 -7.08 -6.69
CA ALA A 35 -3.06 -7.39 -5.61
C ALA A 35 -2.88 -6.19 -4.66
N LEU A 36 -2.81 -4.97 -5.19
CA LEU A 36 -2.80 -3.74 -4.42
C LEU A 36 -4.09 -3.59 -3.61
N ALA A 37 -5.27 -3.77 -4.21
CA ALA A 37 -6.54 -3.66 -3.50
C ALA A 37 -6.65 -4.70 -2.36
N GLN A 38 -6.24 -5.94 -2.60
CA GLN A 38 -6.19 -6.99 -1.57
C GLN A 38 -5.19 -6.68 -0.47
N TRP A 39 -4.06 -6.08 -0.81
CA TRP A 39 -3.07 -5.63 0.17
C TRP A 39 -3.62 -4.47 1.01
N LEU A 40 -4.24 -3.47 0.39
CA LEU A 40 -4.87 -2.34 1.07
C LEU A 40 -5.99 -2.77 2.02
N ALA A 41 -6.79 -3.78 1.64
CA ALA A 41 -7.87 -4.32 2.48
C ALA A 41 -7.39 -4.92 3.83
N ARG A 42 -6.08 -5.13 4.01
CA ARG A 42 -5.49 -5.58 5.29
C ARG A 42 -5.28 -4.46 6.30
N PHE A 43 -5.49 -3.21 5.90
CA PHE A 43 -5.33 -2.05 6.77
C PHE A 43 -6.69 -1.41 7.03
N ALA A 44 -6.91 -1.00 8.28
CA ALA A 44 -8.05 -0.17 8.64
C ALA A 44 -7.69 1.30 8.31
N PHE A 45 -8.22 1.81 7.21
CA PHE A 45 -8.11 3.22 6.87
C PHE A 45 -9.34 3.96 7.43
N GLU A 46 -9.10 4.93 8.28
CA GLU A 46 -10.07 5.99 8.52
C GLU A 46 -9.77 7.11 7.52
N PHE A 47 -10.67 7.32 6.57
CA PHE A 47 -10.62 8.50 5.71
C PHE A 47 -11.18 9.65 6.54
N VAL A 48 -10.31 10.55 6.98
CA VAL A 48 -10.68 11.83 7.60
C VAL A 48 -11.00 12.84 6.51
#